data_AF-A0A846NEY5-F1
#
_entry.id   AF-A0A846NEY5-F1
#
_cell.length_a   1.000
_cell.length_b   1.000
_cell.length_c   1.000
_cell.angle_alpha   90.00
_cell.angle_beta   90.00
_cell.angle_gamma   90.00
#
_symmetry.space_group_name_H-M   'P 1'
#
loop_
_entity.id
_entity.type
_entity.pdbx_description
1 polymer ?
#
loop_
_entity_poly.entity_id
_entity_poly.type
_entity_poly.pdbx_seq_one_letter_code
_entity_poly.pdbx_strand_id
1 'polypeptide(L)'
;MFTKIFLNKVKKKAMRNNVWFKALDFMERNILNLATRLVDRVKSELLGIILVRIVKKILVALKSSYVKLSEQYGLEQAKKFSTHAVEWGYAAAKKWAHNLDFARYLTLIKMNAQEGWKY
;
A
#
# COMPACT_ATOMS: atom_id res chain seq x y z
N MET A 1 4.16 14.15 12.07
CA MET A 1 3.31 15.36 12.15
C MET A 1 3.02 15.85 10.74
N PHE A 2 1.74 16.04 10.36
CA PHE A 2 1.39 16.44 9.00
C PHE A 2 1.68 17.90 8.72
N THR A 3 2.25 18.18 7.54
CA THR A 3 2.48 19.53 7.02
C THR A 3 1.58 19.80 5.83
N LYS A 4 1.27 21.07 5.59
CA LYS A 4 0.51 21.54 4.43
C LYS A 4 1.07 21.02 3.11
N ILE A 5 2.38 21.06 2.94
CA ILE A 5 3.09 20.58 1.74
C ILE A 5 2.82 19.09 1.51
N PHE A 6 2.95 18.28 2.56
CA PHE A 6 2.69 16.84 2.49
C PHE A 6 1.23 16.55 2.13
N LEU A 7 0.27 17.19 2.81
CA LEU A 7 -1.16 16.98 2.57
C LEU A 7 -1.56 17.41 1.14
N ASN A 8 -1.00 18.52 0.64
CA ASN A 8 -1.21 18.97 -0.73
C ASN A 8 -0.64 17.97 -1.75
N LYS A 9 0.54 17.39 -1.49
CA LYS A 9 1.12 16.36 -2.37
C LYS A 9 0.24 15.12 -2.44
N VAL A 10 -0.26 14.64 -1.29
CA VAL A 10 -1.18 13.50 -1.23
C VAL A 10 -2.48 13.81 -1.97
N LYS A 11 -3.10 14.97 -1.71
CA LYS A 11 -4.30 15.42 -2.41
C LYS A 11 -4.12 15.46 -3.92
N LYS A 12 -3.07 16.11 -4.42
CA LYS A 12 -2.76 16.17 -5.86
C LYS A 12 -2.62 14.77 -6.46
N LYS A 13 -1.91 13.86 -5.79
CA LYS A 13 -1.74 12.48 -6.26
C LYS A 13 -3.08 11.72 -6.31
N ALA A 14 -3.92 11.89 -5.29
CA ALA A 14 -5.24 11.26 -5.23
C ALA A 14 -6.18 11.75 -6.34
N MET A 15 -6.17 13.07 -6.63
CA MET A 15 -6.99 13.65 -7.70
C MET A 15 -6.58 13.13 -9.08
N ARG A 16 -5.27 13.08 -9.38
CA ARG A 16 -4.77 12.58 -10.67
C ARG A 16 -5.13 11.12 -10.96
N ASN A 17 -5.27 10.30 -9.93
CA ASN A 17 -5.62 8.88 -10.07
C ASN A 17 -7.12 8.62 -9.86
N ASN A 18 -7.95 9.67 -9.84
CA ASN A 18 -9.40 9.60 -9.55
C ASN A 18 -9.76 8.96 -8.20
N VAL A 19 -8.78 8.71 -7.33
CA VAL A 19 -8.96 8.16 -5.97
C VAL A 19 -9.66 9.18 -5.07
N TRP A 20 -9.41 10.47 -5.27
CA TRP A 20 -10.03 11.54 -4.49
C TRP A 20 -11.56 11.48 -4.52
N PHE A 21 -12.15 11.18 -5.68
CA PHE A 21 -13.60 11.17 -5.86
C PHE A 21 -14.24 9.79 -5.61
N LYS A 22 -13.48 8.71 -5.83
CA LYS A 22 -13.98 7.34 -5.66
C LYS A 22 -13.84 6.80 -4.24
N ALA A 23 -12.75 7.12 -3.55
CA ALA A 23 -12.41 6.48 -2.27
C ALA A 23 -12.77 7.32 -1.04
N LEU A 24 -12.90 8.64 -1.18
CA LEU A 24 -13.18 9.53 -0.05
C LEU A 24 -14.63 10.00 -0.04
N ASP A 25 -15.22 10.07 1.14
CA ASP A 25 -16.54 10.66 1.34
C ASP A 25 -16.49 12.21 1.34
N PHE A 26 -17.65 12.86 1.45
CA PHE A 26 -17.74 14.32 1.50
C PHE A 26 -16.99 14.93 2.70
N MET A 27 -17.11 14.33 3.88
CA MET A 27 -16.52 14.85 5.11
C MET A 27 -15.00 14.70 5.11
N GLU A 28 -14.48 13.55 4.70
CA GLU A 28 -13.04 13.29 4.56
C GLU A 28 -12.37 14.29 3.60
N ARG A 29 -13.03 14.56 2.46
CA ARG A 29 -12.55 15.56 1.49
C ARG A 29 -12.54 16.96 2.09
N ASN A 30 -13.58 17.34 2.82
CA ASN A 30 -13.67 18.66 3.45
C ASN A 30 -12.63 18.84 4.56
N ILE A 31 -12.44 17.86 5.43
CA ILE A 31 -11.42 17.88 6.49
C ILE A 31 -10.04 18.08 5.87
N LEU A 32 -9.70 17.31 4.83
CA LEU A 32 -8.41 17.43 4.16
C LEU A 32 -8.25 18.76 3.40
N ASN A 33 -9.33 19.28 2.81
CA ASN A 33 -9.35 20.61 2.19
C ASN A 33 -9.12 21.73 3.20
N LEU A 34 -9.77 21.67 4.36
CA LEU A 34 -9.60 22.68 5.41
C LEU A 34 -8.19 22.58 6.00
N ALA A 35 -7.71 21.38 6.29
CA ALA A 35 -6.36 21.16 6.79
C ALA A 35 -5.28 21.70 5.82
N THR A 36 -5.45 21.51 4.51
CA THR A 36 -4.50 22.03 3.50
C THR A 36 -4.55 23.55 3.33
N ARG A 37 -5.69 24.20 3.63
CA ARG A 37 -5.83 25.66 3.50
C ARG A 37 -5.39 26.40 4.77
N LEU A 38 -5.81 25.91 5.94
CA LEU A 38 -5.75 26.64 7.20
C LEU A 38 -4.56 26.27 8.08
N VAL A 39 -3.93 25.12 7.85
CA VAL A 39 -2.95 24.57 8.80
C VAL A 39 -1.62 24.32 8.11
N ASP A 40 -0.60 25.12 8.44
CA ASP A 40 0.77 24.88 7.96
C ASP A 40 1.37 23.61 8.56
N ARG A 41 1.14 23.40 9.87
CA ARG A 41 1.53 22.20 10.61
C ARG A 41 0.45 21.80 11.61
N VAL A 42 -0.01 20.56 11.54
CA VAL A 42 -1.09 20.04 12.39
C VAL A 42 -0.59 19.84 13.81
N LYS A 43 -1.01 20.71 14.74
CA LYS A 43 -0.69 20.64 16.17
C LYS A 43 -1.69 19.83 17.00
N SER A 44 -2.95 19.78 16.56
CA SER A 44 -3.99 18.99 17.22
C SER A 44 -3.78 17.49 16.99
N GLU A 45 -3.73 16.73 18.07
CA GLU A 45 -3.59 15.27 18.03
C GLU A 45 -4.81 14.61 17.40
N LEU A 46 -6.02 15.01 17.80
CA LEU A 46 -7.27 14.47 17.24
C LEU A 46 -7.35 14.69 15.73
N LEU A 47 -7.05 15.91 15.26
CA LEU A 47 -6.99 16.20 13.83
C LEU A 47 -5.91 15.37 13.13
N GLY A 48 -4.76 15.18 13.78
CA GLY A 48 -3.71 14.30 13.31
C GLY A 48 -4.20 12.88 13.08
N ILE A 49 -4.89 12.27 14.05
CA ILE A 49 -5.44 10.92 13.96
C ILE A 49 -6.42 10.79 12.79
N ILE A 50 -7.32 11.76 12.65
CA ILE A 50 -8.30 11.79 11.55
C ILE A 50 -7.58 11.87 10.20
N LEU A 51 -6.60 12.76 10.07
CA LEU A 51 -5.80 12.89 8.84
C LEU A 51 -4.99 11.63 8.53
N VAL A 52 -4.47 10.91 9.54
CA VAL A 52 -3.80 9.62 9.33
C VAL A 52 -4.75 8.63 8.68
N ARG A 53 -5.98 8.52 9.19
CA ARG A 53 -7.00 7.61 8.63
C ARG A 53 -7.32 7.95 7.18
N ILE A 54 -7.56 9.23 6.88
CA ILE A 54 -7.84 9.71 5.51
C ILE A 54 -6.67 9.42 4.58
N VAL A 55 -5.45 9.80 4.97
CA VAL A 55 -4.23 9.58 4.17
C VAL A 55 -3.99 8.09 3.94
N LYS A 56 -4.18 7.25 4.96
CA LYS A 56 -4.09 5.78 4.82
C LYS A 56 -5.10 5.26 3.79
N LYS A 57 -6.35 5.72 3.85
CA LYS A 57 -7.41 5.34 2.89
C LYS A 57 -7.01 5.70 1.46
N ILE A 58 -6.49 6.91 1.24
CA ILE A 58 -5.95 7.34 -0.06
C ILE A 58 -4.81 6.44 -0.53
N LEU A 59 -3.83 6.16 0.35
CA LEU A 59 -2.65 5.36 -0.02
C LEU A 59 -3.04 3.93 -0.39
N VAL A 60 -3.98 3.31 0.34
CA VAL A 60 -4.51 1.98 0.01
C VAL A 60 -5.23 2.00 -1.34
N ALA A 61 -6.06 3.00 -1.59
CA ALA A 61 -6.77 3.13 -2.86
C ALA A 61 -5.84 3.43 -4.05
N LEU A 62 -4.68 4.06 -3.81
CA LEU A 62 -3.64 4.30 -4.81
C LEU A 62 -2.78 3.05 -5.11
N LYS A 63 -2.88 1.96 -4.35
CA LYS A 63 -2.12 0.74 -4.65
C LYS A 63 -2.57 0.17 -6.00
N SER A 64 -1.63 -0.06 -6.90
CA SER A 64 -1.90 -0.75 -8.16
C SER A 64 -2.35 -2.19 -7.90
N SER A 65 -3.00 -2.82 -8.88
CA SER A 65 -3.34 -4.25 -8.86
C SER A 65 -2.12 -5.10 -8.54
N TYR A 66 -0.96 -4.79 -9.14
CA TYR A 66 0.32 -5.42 -8.83
C TYR A 66 0.70 -5.35 -7.35
N VAL A 67 0.65 -4.15 -6.74
CA VAL A 67 1.02 -4.00 -5.32
C VAL A 67 0.06 -4.79 -4.42
N LYS A 68 -1.25 -4.75 -4.72
CA LYS A 68 -2.24 -5.54 -3.98
C LYS A 68 -1.98 -7.04 -4.09
N LEU A 69 -1.72 -7.51 -5.30
CA LEU A 69 -1.40 -8.92 -5.55
C LEU A 69 -0.08 -9.34 -4.89
N SER A 70 0.92 -8.45 -4.85
CA SER A 70 2.18 -8.71 -4.18
C SER A 70 2.04 -8.85 -2.67
N GLU A 71 1.19 -8.03 -2.05
CA GLU A 71 0.90 -8.11 -0.62
C GLU A 71 0.06 -9.34 -0.26
N GLN A 72 -0.84 -9.78 -1.15
CA GLN A 72 -1.73 -10.92 -0.90
C GLN A 72 -1.08 -12.24 -1.32
N TYR A 73 -0.76 -12.38 -2.61
CA TYR A 73 -0.21 -13.61 -3.19
C TYR A 73 1.30 -13.70 -3.01
N GLY A 74 2.05 -12.64 -3.37
CA GLY A 74 3.51 -12.67 -3.36
C GLY A 74 4.11 -13.02 -2.01
N LEU A 75 3.64 -12.38 -0.94
CA LEU A 75 4.07 -12.64 0.43
C LEU A 75 3.69 -14.04 0.91
N GLU A 76 2.48 -14.50 0.58
CA GLU A 76 2.03 -15.85 0.95
C GLU A 76 2.89 -16.92 0.28
N GLN A 77 3.18 -16.76 -1.02
CA GLN A 77 4.05 -17.69 -1.74
C GLN A 77 5.48 -17.65 -1.22
N ALA A 78 6.03 -16.47 -0.94
CA ALA A 78 7.37 -16.34 -0.37
C ALA A 78 7.49 -17.11 0.97
N LYS A 79 6.44 -17.08 1.80
CA LYS A 79 6.36 -17.90 3.02
C LYS A 79 6.33 -19.39 2.72
N LYS A 80 5.49 -19.84 1.78
CA LYS A 80 5.40 -21.25 1.37
C LYS A 80 6.74 -21.80 0.87
N PHE A 81 7.38 -21.10 -0.05
CA PHE A 81 8.71 -21.46 -0.56
C PHE A 81 9.77 -21.47 0.54
N SER A 82 9.73 -20.49 1.43
CA SER A 82 10.63 -20.44 2.60
C SER A 82 10.46 -21.68 3.48
N THR A 83 9.22 -22.09 3.76
CA THR A 83 8.93 -23.25 4.61
C THR A 83 9.45 -24.53 3.96
N HIS A 84 9.10 -24.78 2.69
CA HIS A 84 9.54 -25.98 1.98
C HIS A 84 11.06 -26.08 1.85
N ALA A 85 11.75 -24.98 1.56
CA ALA A 85 13.21 -25.00 1.47
C ALA A 85 13.88 -25.26 2.83
N VAL A 86 13.30 -24.78 3.93
CA VAL A 86 13.77 -25.10 5.28
C VAL A 86 13.52 -26.58 5.61
N GLU A 87 12.35 -27.12 5.25
CA GLU A 87 12.02 -28.54 5.39
C GLU A 87 12.99 -29.45 4.60
N TRP A 88 13.49 -28.97 3.46
CA TRP A 88 14.53 -29.64 2.68
C TRP A 88 15.97 -29.44 3.21
N GLY A 89 16.14 -28.81 4.37
CA GLY A 89 17.43 -28.65 5.03
C GLY A 89 18.16 -27.33 4.75
N TYR A 90 17.59 -26.41 3.95
CA TYR A 90 18.21 -25.12 3.69
C TYR A 90 17.73 -24.04 4.68
N ALA A 91 18.37 -24.00 5.85
CA ALA A 91 18.00 -23.10 6.96
C ALA A 91 17.98 -21.60 6.58
N ALA A 92 18.84 -21.16 5.65
CA ALA A 92 18.91 -19.76 5.24
C ALA A 92 17.66 -19.29 4.47
N ALA A 93 16.84 -20.21 3.93
CA ALA A 93 15.58 -19.87 3.28
C ALA A 93 14.58 -19.20 4.21
N LYS A 94 14.70 -19.33 5.54
CA LYS A 94 13.84 -18.63 6.51
C LYS A 94 13.75 -17.11 6.27
N LYS A 95 14.78 -16.51 5.70
CA LYS A 95 14.82 -15.08 5.34
C LYS A 95 13.89 -14.73 4.18
N TRP A 96 13.55 -15.69 3.31
CA TRP A 96 12.72 -15.48 2.13
C TRP A 96 11.27 -15.13 2.48
N ALA A 97 10.76 -15.68 3.58
CA ALA A 97 9.39 -15.43 4.06
C ALA A 97 9.04 -13.95 4.26
N HIS A 98 10.05 -13.11 4.49
CA HIS A 98 9.90 -11.66 4.73
C HIS A 98 10.58 -10.82 3.64
N ASN A 99 11.10 -11.44 2.59
CA ASN A 99 11.79 -10.74 1.52
C ASN A 99 10.76 -10.16 0.53
N LEU A 100 10.62 -8.83 0.54
CA LEU A 100 9.68 -8.11 -0.31
C LEU A 100 10.02 -8.21 -1.80
N ASP A 101 11.30 -8.24 -2.15
CA ASP A 101 11.72 -8.34 -3.55
C ASP A 101 11.45 -9.73 -4.10
N PHE A 102 11.59 -10.76 -3.27
CA PHE A 102 11.18 -12.12 -3.61
C PHE A 102 9.66 -12.23 -3.81
N ALA A 103 8.86 -11.65 -2.90
CA ALA A 103 7.41 -11.60 -3.05
C ALA A 103 6.96 -10.87 -4.33
N ARG A 104 7.63 -9.76 -4.67
CA ARG A 104 7.42 -8.99 -5.91
C ARG A 104 7.77 -9.81 -7.16
N TYR A 105 8.86 -10.55 -7.11
CA TYR A 105 9.29 -11.45 -8.19
C TYR A 105 8.27 -12.55 -8.45
N LEU A 106 7.81 -13.26 -7.41
CA LEU A 106 6.77 -14.30 -7.53
C LEU A 106 5.45 -13.75 -8.08
N THR A 107 5.11 -12.52 -7.70
CA THR A 107 3.92 -11.82 -8.21
C THR A 107 4.05 -11.51 -9.69
N LEU A 108 5.23 -11.05 -10.12
CA LEU A 108 5.51 -10.77 -11.53
C LEU A 108 5.43 -12.04 -12.36
N ILE A 109 5.99 -13.15 -11.87
CA ILE A 109 5.87 -14.47 -12.53
C ILE A 109 4.39 -14.84 -12.67
N LYS A 110 3.59 -14.71 -11.60
CA LYS A 110 2.16 -15.07 -11.65
C LYS A 110 1.37 -14.21 -12.63
N MET A 111 1.67 -12.92 -12.75
CA MET A 111 1.01 -12.02 -13.69
C MET A 111 1.42 -12.28 -15.14
N ASN A 112 2.66 -12.75 -15.36
CA ASN A 112 3.19 -13.05 -16.68
C ASN A 112 3.00 -14.51 -17.11
N ALA A 113 2.65 -15.40 -16.18
CA ALA A 113 2.26 -16.76 -16.48
C ALA A 113 0.97 -16.70 -17.31
N GLN A 114 1.11 -16.91 -18.62
CA GLN A 114 -0.02 -17.06 -19.52
C GLN A 114 -0.97 -18.13 -18.96
N GLU A 115 -2.29 -17.97 -19.16
CA GLU A 115 -3.37 -18.78 -18.57
C GLU A 115 -3.22 -20.32 -18.76
N GLY A 116 -2.29 -20.77 -19.61
CA GLY A 116 -2.07 -22.18 -19.98
C GLY A 116 -1.10 -22.99 -19.11
N TRP A 117 -0.35 -22.41 -18.16
CA TRP A 117 0.56 -23.19 -17.30
C TRP A 117 0.05 -23.27 -15.87
N LYS A 118 -0.88 -24.21 -15.65
CA LYS A 118 -1.22 -24.73 -14.32
C LYS A 118 -0.41 -26.01 -14.11
N TYR A 119 0.61 -25.95 -13.25
CA TYR A 119 1.17 -27.14 -12.63
C TYR A 119 0.29 -27.55 -11.44
#